data_AF-A0A0F7SLW2-F1
#
_entry.id   AF-A0A0F7SLW2-F1
#
_cell.length_a   1.000
_cell.length_b   1.000
_cell.length_c   1.000
_cell.angle_alpha   90.00
_cell.angle_beta   90.00
_cell.angle_gamma   90.00
#
_symmetry.space_group_name_H-M   'P 1'
#
loop_
_entity.id
_entity.type
_entity.pdbx_description
1 polymer ?
#
loop_
_entity_poly.entity_id
_entity_poly.type
_entity_poly.pdbx_seq_one_letter_code
_entity_poly.pdbx_strand_id
1 'polypeptide(L)'
;MSLAEAAQSRKERLDALRKRKAGGSSSADGLVQIKQRNFDPETRSAKKFSTADLPETIESAISGVAEQIVAEDELRRQEELNLLNIAPKRPNWDLKRDLDRINLKLKPATDEAIKSIIRERLGGSSKDTSKPIDLVSALDALGDMDDEDEIDGAKSDDE
;
A
#
# COMPACT_ATOMS: atom_id res chain seq x y z
N MET A 1 -66.41 -9.23 35.23
CA MET A 1 -65.97 -7.83 35.40
C MET A 1 -66.87 -7.18 36.42
N SER A 2 -66.30 -6.73 37.53
CA SER A 2 -67.07 -6.15 38.63
C SER A 2 -67.46 -4.71 38.30
N LEU A 3 -68.63 -4.25 38.75
CA LEU A 3 -69.06 -2.86 38.59
C LEU A 3 -68.04 -1.86 39.20
N ALA A 4 -67.32 -2.29 40.23
CA ALA A 4 -66.26 -1.50 40.86
C ALA A 4 -65.07 -1.21 39.91
N GLU A 5 -64.72 -2.18 39.07
CA GLU A 5 -63.59 -2.12 38.13
C GLU A 5 -63.90 -1.18 36.95
N ALA A 6 -65.14 -1.20 36.47
CA ALA A 6 -65.63 -0.27 35.44
C ALA A 6 -65.68 1.19 35.95
N ALA A 7 -66.00 1.39 37.23
CA ALA A 7 -65.99 2.72 37.85
C ALA A 7 -64.57 3.27 38.01
N GLN A 8 -63.59 2.42 38.35
CA GLN A 8 -62.18 2.79 38.50
C GLN A 8 -61.57 3.19 37.15
N SER A 9 -61.74 2.39 36.10
CA SER A 9 -61.24 2.71 34.74
C SER A 9 -61.84 4.02 34.18
N ARG A 10 -63.12 4.31 34.45
CA ARG A 10 -63.74 5.59 34.08
C ARG A 10 -63.13 6.77 34.84
N LYS A 11 -62.87 6.60 36.14
CA LYS A 11 -62.25 7.63 36.98
C LYS A 11 -60.84 7.95 36.47
N GLU A 12 -60.03 6.94 36.21
CA GLU A 12 -58.67 7.08 35.67
C GLU A 12 -58.67 7.80 34.31
N ARG A 13 -59.60 7.44 33.43
CA ARG A 13 -59.76 8.11 32.13
C ARG A 13 -60.13 9.59 32.28
N LEU A 14 -61.03 9.92 33.20
CA LEU A 14 -61.40 11.31 33.47
C LEU A 14 -60.25 12.10 34.11
N ASP A 15 -59.46 11.48 34.96
CA ASP A 15 -58.32 12.12 35.59
C ASP A 15 -57.18 12.35 34.59
N ALA A 16 -56.95 11.44 33.64
CA ALA A 16 -56.04 11.67 32.51
C ALA A 16 -56.49 12.87 31.63
N LEU A 17 -57.80 12.98 31.36
CA LEU A 17 -58.37 14.11 30.62
C LEU A 17 -58.25 15.43 31.38
N ARG A 18 -58.48 15.41 32.70
CA ARG A 18 -58.31 16.60 33.55
C ARG A 18 -56.85 17.02 33.66
N LYS A 19 -55.91 16.10 33.81
CA LYS A 19 -54.46 16.37 33.80
C LYS A 19 -54.02 17.00 32.48
N ARG A 20 -54.51 16.50 31.33
CA ARG A 20 -54.27 17.11 30.02
C ARG A 20 -54.85 18.53 29.91
N LYS A 21 -56.04 18.76 30.46
CA LYS A 21 -56.72 20.07 30.44
C LYS A 21 -56.08 21.08 31.41
N ALA A 22 -55.57 20.64 32.56
CA ALA A 22 -55.09 21.51 33.63
C ALA A 22 -53.62 21.94 33.51
N GLY A 23 -52.80 21.28 32.67
CA GLY A 23 -51.41 21.72 32.50
C GLY A 23 -50.53 20.75 31.74
N GLY A 24 -50.72 20.61 30.43
CA GLY A 24 -49.86 19.77 29.61
C GLY A 24 -50.15 19.83 28.13
N SER A 25 -49.84 20.96 27.50
CA SER A 25 -49.41 20.95 26.10
C SER A 25 -47.99 20.37 26.09
N SER A 26 -47.90 19.06 26.26
CA SER A 26 -46.72 18.30 25.89
C SER A 26 -46.60 18.42 24.38
N SER A 27 -45.53 19.08 23.93
CA SER A 27 -45.06 19.16 22.54
C SER A 27 -45.37 17.88 21.77
N ALA A 28 -46.37 17.93 20.90
CA ALA A 28 -46.62 16.93 19.88
C ALA A 28 -47.26 17.62 18.67
N ASP A 29 -46.48 17.67 17.60
CA ASP A 29 -46.88 17.61 16.20
C ASP A 29 -47.90 18.64 15.68
N GLY A 30 -47.38 19.70 15.04
CA GLY A 30 -48.19 20.48 14.10
C GLY A 30 -47.72 21.90 13.79
N LEU A 31 -46.79 22.45 14.56
CA LEU A 31 -46.21 23.76 14.25
C LEU A 31 -44.88 23.56 13.52
N VAL A 32 -44.85 23.96 12.25
CA VAL A 32 -43.66 23.93 11.38
C VAL A 32 -42.51 24.58 12.14
N GLN A 33 -41.54 23.77 12.58
CA GLN A 33 -40.29 24.28 13.11
C GLN A 33 -39.56 24.98 11.96
N ILE A 34 -39.69 26.31 11.90
CA ILE A 34 -39.04 27.14 10.89
C ILE A 34 -37.53 27.04 11.13
N LYS A 35 -36.86 26.17 10.36
CA LYS A 35 -35.40 26.08 10.35
C LYS A 35 -34.84 27.33 9.66
N GLN A 36 -34.29 28.23 10.48
CA GLN A 36 -33.54 29.40 10.01
C GLN A 36 -32.29 28.90 9.29
N ARG A 37 -32.22 29.04 7.96
CA ARG A 37 -31.09 28.52 7.16
C ARG A 37 -29.81 29.33 7.42
N ASN A 38 -29.92 30.66 7.39
CA ASN A 38 -28.78 31.60 7.43
C ASN A 38 -28.83 32.59 8.60
N PHE A 39 -29.73 32.40 9.57
CA PHE A 39 -29.89 33.32 10.71
C PHE A 39 -29.61 32.58 12.01
N ASP A 40 -28.77 33.19 12.85
CA ASP A 40 -28.43 32.66 14.16
C ASP A 40 -29.35 33.30 15.21
N PRO A 41 -30.22 32.52 15.89
CA PRO A 41 -31.19 33.05 16.83
C PRO A 41 -30.56 33.65 18.10
N GLU A 42 -29.35 33.24 18.47
CA GLU A 42 -28.68 33.73 19.67
C GLU A 42 -28.04 35.11 19.43
N THR A 43 -27.30 35.26 18.33
CA THR A 43 -26.61 36.51 17.99
C THR A 43 -27.48 37.48 17.18
N ARG A 44 -28.67 37.04 16.75
CA ARG A 44 -29.61 37.77 15.86
C ARG A 44 -28.93 38.33 14.61
N SER A 45 -27.90 37.66 14.12
CA SER A 45 -27.11 38.07 12.96
C SER A 45 -27.12 37.00 11.87
N ALA A 46 -26.58 37.34 10.70
CA ALA A 46 -26.31 36.34 9.67
C ALA A 46 -25.36 35.27 10.24
N LYS A 47 -25.67 34.00 9.99
CA LYS A 47 -24.85 32.85 10.37
C LYS A 47 -23.51 32.95 9.64
N LYS A 48 -22.43 33.18 10.39
CA LYS A 48 -21.07 33.20 9.84
C LYS A 48 -20.57 31.76 9.78
N PHE A 49 -19.99 31.37 8.66
CA PHE A 49 -19.33 30.07 8.53
C PHE A 49 -18.09 30.08 9.43
N SER A 50 -18.04 29.20 10.42
CA SER A 50 -16.85 29.00 11.24
C SER A 50 -16.08 27.79 10.71
N THR A 51 -14.76 27.86 10.65
CA THR A 51 -13.91 26.71 10.30
C THR A 51 -13.99 25.58 11.32
N ALA A 52 -14.57 25.84 12.50
CA ALA A 52 -14.86 24.84 13.52
C ALA A 52 -16.08 23.96 13.17
N ASP A 53 -16.93 24.37 12.23
CA ASP A 53 -18.07 23.58 11.74
C ASP A 53 -17.69 22.61 10.61
N LEU A 54 -16.42 22.62 10.17
CA LEU A 54 -15.93 21.66 9.18
C LEU A 54 -15.80 20.27 9.83
N PRO A 55 -16.25 19.20 9.15
CA PRO A 55 -15.98 17.85 9.62
C PRO A 55 -14.47 17.64 9.70
N GLU A 56 -14.03 16.97 10.77
CA GLU A 56 -12.62 16.62 10.96
C GLU A 56 -12.11 15.89 9.71
N THR A 57 -11.13 16.50 9.05
CA THR A 57 -10.60 15.99 7.78
C THR A 57 -9.45 15.04 8.09
N ILE A 58 -9.24 14.03 7.24
CA ILE A 58 -8.15 13.07 7.42
C ILE A 58 -6.78 13.78 7.52
N GLU A 59 -6.60 14.89 6.80
CA GLU A 59 -5.41 15.74 6.86
C GLU A 59 -5.17 16.36 8.25
N SER A 60 -6.22 16.82 8.94
CA SER A 60 -6.09 17.37 10.30
C SER A 60 -5.78 16.27 11.32
N ALA A 61 -6.33 15.07 11.13
CA ALA A 61 -6.07 13.93 12.01
C ALA A 61 -4.65 13.37 11.86
N ILE A 62 -4.06 13.46 10.67
CA ILE A 62 -2.71 12.95 10.39
C ILE A 62 -1.62 14.01 10.64
N SER A 63 -2.00 15.29 10.73
CA SER A 63 -1.09 16.37 11.08
C SER A 63 -0.34 16.06 12.38
N GLY A 64 0.99 15.98 12.31
CA GLY A 64 1.87 15.68 13.46
C GLY A 64 2.18 14.20 13.71
N VAL A 65 1.50 13.24 13.07
CA VAL A 65 1.80 11.80 13.22
C VAL A 65 3.19 11.47 12.69
N ALA A 66 3.61 12.11 11.59
CA ALA A 66 4.94 11.92 11.03
C ALA A 66 6.06 12.37 11.99
N GLU A 67 5.86 13.50 12.68
CA GLU A 67 6.82 14.02 13.66
C GLU A 67 6.93 13.09 14.88
N GLN A 68 5.81 12.52 15.33
CA GLN A 68 5.78 11.54 16.40
C GLN A 68 6.53 10.26 16.04
N ILE A 69 6.34 9.75 14.81
CA ILE A 69 7.04 8.55 14.32
C ILE A 69 8.55 8.78 14.27
N VAL A 70 8.99 9.93 13.77
CA VAL A 70 10.42 10.28 13.71
C VAL A 70 11.02 10.39 15.11
N ALA A 71 10.33 11.06 16.04
CA ALA A 71 10.77 11.18 17.42
C ALA A 71 10.88 9.81 18.12
N GLU A 72 9.91 8.92 17.89
CA GLU A 72 9.95 7.57 18.46
C GLU A 72 11.06 6.70 17.86
N ASP A 73 11.34 6.82 16.56
CA ASP A 73 12.45 6.09 15.93
C ASP A 73 13.82 6.60 16.41
N GLU A 74 13.96 7.90 16.63
CA GLU A 74 15.16 8.48 17.24
C GLU A 74 15.38 7.99 18.67
N LEU A 75 14.32 7.94 19.48
CA LEU A 75 14.39 7.35 20.83
C LEU A 75 14.80 5.87 20.78
N ARG A 76 14.19 5.08 19.89
CA ARG A 76 14.54 3.66 19.70
C ARG A 76 15.98 3.44 19.23
N ARG A 77 16.56 4.37 18.45
CA ARG A 77 17.98 4.33 18.05
C ARG A 77 18.93 4.77 19.16
N GLN A 78 18.49 5.67 20.04
CA GLN A 78 19.26 6.13 21.20
C GLN A 78 19.24 5.11 22.35
N GLU A 79 18.20 4.28 22.43
CA GLU A 79 18.20 3.11 23.31
C GLU A 79 19.41 2.24 22.98
N GLU A 80 20.26 2.01 23.99
CA GLU A 80 21.43 1.15 23.86
C GLU A 80 21.01 -0.23 23.34
N LEU A 81 21.84 -0.82 22.47
CA LEU A 81 21.57 -2.13 21.87
C LEU A 81 21.25 -3.15 22.97
N ASN A 82 19.98 -3.50 23.10
CA ASN A 82 19.50 -4.48 24.07
C ASN A 82 20.07 -5.86 23.74
N LEU A 83 21.23 -6.20 24.34
CA LEU A 83 21.97 -7.45 24.15
C LEU A 83 21.14 -8.70 24.45
N LEU A 84 20.10 -8.57 25.27
CA LEU A 84 19.16 -9.62 25.65
C LEU A 84 18.09 -9.89 24.58
N ASN A 85 17.82 -8.93 23.70
CA ASN A 85 16.83 -9.05 22.63
C ASN A 85 17.46 -9.53 21.31
N ILE A 86 18.79 -9.52 21.23
CA ILE A 86 19.55 -10.09 20.12
C ILE A 86 19.60 -11.60 20.34
N ALA A 87 19.05 -12.36 19.39
CA ALA A 87 19.14 -13.81 19.43
C ALA A 87 20.61 -14.28 19.49
N PRO A 88 20.94 -15.31 20.29
CA PRO A 88 22.27 -15.91 20.24
C PRO A 88 22.54 -16.42 18.81
N LYS A 89 23.71 -16.07 18.26
CA LYS A 89 24.08 -16.44 16.90
C LYS A 89 24.11 -17.97 16.75
N ARG A 90 23.35 -18.51 15.78
CA ARG A 90 23.37 -19.94 15.44
C ARG A 90 24.76 -20.34 14.92
N PRO A 91 25.24 -21.57 15.18
CA PRO A 91 26.60 -21.99 14.80
C PRO A 91 26.90 -21.94 13.29
N ASN A 92 25.89 -22.06 12.42
CA ASN A 92 26.00 -22.03 10.96
C ASN A 92 25.47 -20.72 10.33
N TRP A 93 25.26 -19.68 11.14
CA TRP A 93 24.67 -18.41 10.69
C TRP A 93 25.50 -17.70 9.61
N ASP A 94 26.78 -18.06 9.48
CA ASP A 94 27.69 -17.48 8.50
C ASP A 94 28.12 -18.45 7.39
N LEU A 95 27.36 -19.54 7.15
CA LEU A 95 27.72 -20.48 6.08
C LEU A 95 27.79 -19.80 4.72
N LYS A 96 26.85 -18.90 4.43
CA LYS A 96 26.80 -18.18 3.14
C LYS A 96 27.98 -17.24 2.97
N ARG A 97 28.33 -16.42 3.98
CA ARG A 97 29.40 -15.44 3.82
C ARG A 97 30.80 -16.06 3.96
N ASP A 98 30.95 -17.15 4.72
CA ASP A 98 32.19 -17.94 4.71
C ASP A 98 32.37 -18.67 3.37
N LEU A 99 31.31 -19.22 2.79
CA LEU A 99 31.32 -19.83 1.45
C LEU A 99 31.59 -18.78 0.37
N ASP A 100 30.98 -17.59 0.44
CA ASP A 100 31.24 -16.49 -0.49
C ASP A 100 32.70 -16.02 -0.41
N ARG A 101 33.30 -15.98 0.80
CA ARG A 101 34.72 -15.66 0.98
C ARG A 101 35.64 -16.69 0.32
N ILE A 102 35.31 -17.98 0.42
CA ILE A 102 36.08 -19.06 -0.23
C ILE A 102 35.90 -19.00 -1.76
N ASN A 103 34.67 -18.80 -2.22
CA ASN A 103 34.35 -18.68 -3.64
C ASN A 103 35.08 -17.51 -4.30
N LEU A 104 35.20 -16.35 -3.63
CA LEU A 104 35.95 -15.20 -4.17
C LEU A 104 37.41 -15.55 -4.55
N LYS A 105 38.06 -16.45 -3.80
CA LYS A 105 39.41 -16.92 -4.13
C LYS A 105 39.42 -17.85 -5.34
N LEU A 106 38.35 -18.61 -5.54
CA LEU A 106 38.23 -19.59 -6.62
C LEU A 106 37.71 -18.99 -7.94
N LYS A 107 36.96 -17.87 -7.88
CA LYS A 107 36.37 -17.22 -9.07
C LYS A 107 37.35 -16.98 -10.22
N PRO A 108 38.57 -16.47 -10.01
CA PRO A 108 39.51 -16.25 -11.12
C PRO A 108 39.87 -17.54 -11.86
N ALA A 109 40.13 -18.62 -11.11
CA ALA A 109 40.43 -19.93 -11.67
C ALA A 109 39.22 -20.56 -12.37
N THR A 110 38.01 -20.36 -11.84
CA THR A 110 36.76 -20.78 -12.48
C THR A 110 36.53 -20.02 -13.80
N ASP A 111 36.75 -18.71 -13.81
CA ASP A 111 36.59 -17.88 -15.01
C ASP A 111 37.63 -18.24 -16.09
N GLU A 112 38.87 -18.56 -15.69
CA GLU A 112 39.90 -19.10 -16.59
C GLU A 112 39.50 -20.45 -17.19
N ALA A 113 38.98 -21.36 -16.39
CA ALA A 113 38.48 -22.65 -16.87
C ALA A 113 37.27 -22.50 -17.81
N ILE A 114 36.35 -21.58 -17.51
CA ILE A 114 35.22 -21.25 -18.40
C ILE A 114 35.76 -20.72 -19.74
N LYS A 115 36.72 -19.79 -19.71
CA LYS A 115 37.36 -19.26 -20.93
C LYS A 115 38.06 -20.35 -21.74
N SER A 116 38.77 -21.28 -21.09
CA SER A 116 39.44 -22.38 -21.79
C SER A 116 38.43 -23.32 -22.44
N ILE A 117 37.35 -23.68 -21.73
CA ILE A 117 36.27 -24.52 -22.26
C ILE A 117 35.58 -23.85 -23.45
N ILE A 118 35.31 -22.53 -23.37
CA ILE A 118 34.72 -21.78 -24.48
C ILE A 118 35.65 -21.81 -25.70
N ARG A 119 36.96 -21.60 -25.51
CA ARG A 119 37.95 -21.66 -26.60
C ARG A 119 38.03 -23.04 -27.23
N GLU A 120 38.03 -24.09 -26.41
CA GLU A 120 38.03 -25.48 -26.90
C GLU A 120 36.77 -25.80 -27.69
N ARG A 121 35.60 -25.37 -27.20
CA ARG A 121 34.32 -25.54 -27.91
C ARG A 121 34.30 -24.79 -29.25
N LEU A 122 34.81 -23.55 -29.28
CA LEU A 122 34.83 -22.73 -30.49
C LEU A 122 35.88 -23.21 -31.51
N GLY A 123 37.05 -23.63 -31.04
CA GLY A 123 38.12 -24.22 -31.87
C GLY A 123 37.83 -25.66 -32.31
N GLY A 124 37.05 -26.43 -31.55
CA GLY A 124 36.54 -27.73 -31.98
C GLY A 124 35.58 -27.64 -33.17
N SER A 125 34.89 -26.50 -33.31
CA SER A 125 34.05 -26.17 -34.48
C SER A 125 34.83 -25.57 -35.65
N SER A 126 36.05 -25.05 -35.45
CA SER A 126 36.87 -24.40 -36.48
C SER A 126 38.29 -24.98 -36.51
N LYS A 127 38.56 -25.81 -37.53
CA LYS A 127 39.77 -26.66 -37.68
C LYS A 127 41.12 -25.92 -37.83
N ASP A 128 41.24 -24.65 -37.44
CA ASP A 128 42.47 -23.85 -37.53
C ASP A 128 42.80 -23.20 -36.18
N THR A 129 43.59 -23.88 -35.35
CA THR A 129 43.96 -23.47 -33.98
C THR A 129 45.05 -22.38 -33.90
N SER A 130 45.49 -21.84 -35.03
CA SER A 130 46.65 -20.94 -35.12
C SER A 130 46.32 -19.45 -35.23
N LYS A 131 45.05 -19.09 -35.45
CA LYS A 131 44.62 -17.68 -35.54
C LYS A 131 43.97 -17.22 -34.24
N PRO A 132 44.26 -15.99 -33.76
CA PRO A 132 43.47 -15.41 -32.68
C PRO A 132 42.02 -15.31 -33.16
N ILE A 133 41.13 -16.02 -32.48
CA ILE A 133 39.70 -16.02 -32.81
C ILE A 133 39.15 -14.65 -32.42
N ASP A 134 38.83 -13.83 -33.42
CA ASP A 134 38.16 -12.55 -33.22
C ASP A 134 36.68 -12.80 -32.93
N LEU A 135 36.36 -12.88 -31.63
CA LEU A 135 35.02 -13.18 -31.13
C LEU A 135 33.97 -12.16 -31.61
N VAL A 136 34.40 -10.93 -31.91
CA VAL A 136 33.52 -9.87 -32.43
C VAL A 136 33.16 -10.15 -33.89
N SER A 137 34.16 -10.50 -34.70
CA SER A 137 33.94 -10.88 -36.10
C SER A 137 33.11 -12.17 -36.26
N ALA A 138 33.28 -13.15 -35.38
CA ALA A 138 32.47 -14.37 -35.40
C ALA A 138 31.00 -14.14 -34.99
N LEU A 139 30.72 -13.10 -34.18
CA LEU A 139 29.37 -12.72 -33.78
C LEU A 139 28.67 -11.91 -34.88
N ASP A 140 29.39 -11.01 -35.55
CA ASP A 140 28.89 -10.29 -36.73
C ASP A 140 28.57 -11.26 -37.89
N ALA A 141 29.45 -12.23 -38.16
CA ALA A 141 29.23 -13.20 -39.24
C ALA A 141 28.04 -14.15 -38.97
N LEU A 142 27.62 -14.33 -37.71
CA LEU A 142 26.43 -15.11 -37.38
C LEU A 142 25.15 -14.29 -37.55
N GLY A 143 25.21 -12.97 -37.33
CA GLY A 143 24.08 -12.06 -37.58
C GLY A 143 23.80 -11.87 -39.07
N ASP A 144 24.83 -11.86 -39.90
CA ASP A 144 24.73 -11.65 -41.35
C ASP A 144 24.12 -12.86 -42.10
N MET A 145 24.14 -14.05 -41.50
CA MET A 145 23.61 -15.28 -42.11
C MET A 145 22.11 -15.48 -41.91
N ASP A 146 21.47 -14.74 -40.99
CA ASP A 146 20.01 -14.77 -40.80
C ASP A 146 19.28 -13.79 -41.76
N ASP A 147 19.99 -12.83 -42.38
CA ASP A 147 19.41 -11.79 -43.24
C ASP A 147 19.37 -12.16 -44.74
N GLU A 148 20.10 -13.18 -45.21
CA GLU A 148 20.14 -13.55 -46.64
C GLU A 148 19.04 -14.56 -47.08
N ASP A 149 18.29 -15.17 -46.15
CA ASP A 149 17.23 -16.13 -46.49
C ASP A 149 15.83 -15.49 -46.74
N GLU A 150 15.68 -14.15 -46.61
CA GLU A 150 14.38 -13.45 -46.76
C GLU A 150 14.21 -12.64 -48.07
N ILE A 151 15.06 -12.83 -49.09
CA ILE A 151 14.94 -12.09 -50.36
C ILE A 151 15.10 -13.00 -51.58
N ASP A 152 14.21 -13.98 -51.79
CA ASP A 152 14.05 -14.56 -53.15
C ASP A 152 12.63 -15.04 -53.48
N GLY A 153 11.62 -14.43 -52.85
CA GLY A 153 10.23 -14.90 -52.90
C GLY A 153 9.19 -13.92 -53.42
N ALA A 154 9.52 -12.88 -54.21
CA ALA A 154 8.47 -12.03 -54.81
C ALA A 154 8.98 -11.14 -55.95
N LYS A 155 8.91 -11.64 -57.20
CA LYS A 155 8.55 -10.87 -58.41
C LYS A 155 8.58 -11.75 -59.66
N SER A 156 7.48 -12.44 -59.92
CA SER A 156 7.06 -12.78 -61.28
C SER A 156 5.53 -12.65 -61.32
N ASP A 157 5.05 -11.61 -62.00
CA ASP A 157 3.73 -11.45 -62.64
C ASP A 157 3.30 -9.98 -62.59
N ASP A 158 3.61 -9.21 -63.65
CA ASP A 158 2.62 -8.43 -64.40
C ASP A 158 3.26 -7.72 -65.63
N GLU A 159 2.54 -7.83 -66.76
CA GLU A 159 2.69 -7.26 -68.12
C GLU A 159 3.71 -7.84 -69.12
#